data_AF-A0A957B5R3-F1
#
_entry.id   AF-A0A957B5R3-F1
#
_cell.length_a   1.000
_cell.length_b   1.000
_cell.length_c   1.000
_cell.angle_alpha   90.00
_cell.angle_beta   90.00
_cell.angle_gamma   90.00
#
_symmetry.space_group_name_H-M   'P 1'
#
loop_
_entity.id
_entity.type
_entity.pdbx_description
1 polymer ?
#
loop_
_entity_poly.entity_id
_entity_poly.type
_entity_poly.pdbx_seq_one_letter_code
_entity_poly.pdbx_strand_id
1 'polypeptide(L)'
;MRILAAFAHPDDECFCSGGTLARYTASGAEAMVISATKGDAGQIHDSYRTTRQTLGHTREEELKAACAALGVQHVRCLDYPDGGLSKVDMEKLVKDLLAVLHDFQPDVVLTFGHDGGYGHPDHVAISYATEEAVRRFNSERPQTARLYFAFFPQKEMLLVEELSNWLMTKDLQYRESMDFLKALSIFAEESTMLRYSNDFVDTNWYPPGFCIVEQGEQSNKLYVILSGTVDVMREADAGELQPIARLGVGQFFGETGIAHKQVRNAYVIAQEATTCLEFAYQEPTLFQGRGEEAILNGETKAAVHIDTGHATHVIDVSDTILQKIRAIGCHRTQFPITPEMFPLDMLRRLFGQEYYVRIYPEFEMQTEL
;
A
#
# COMPACT_ATOMS: atom_id res chain seq x y z
N MET A 1 -21.61 -19.82 -3.51
CA MET A 1 -21.24 -18.94 -2.38
C MET A 1 -21.34 -17.51 -2.85
N ARG A 2 -21.89 -16.62 -2.03
CA ARG A 2 -21.99 -15.18 -2.28
C ARG A 2 -21.12 -14.36 -1.34
N ILE A 3 -20.30 -13.47 -1.89
CA ILE A 3 -19.40 -12.60 -1.12
C ILE A 3 -19.83 -11.15 -1.34
N LEU A 4 -20.09 -10.43 -0.26
CA LEU A 4 -20.25 -8.98 -0.28
C LEU A 4 -19.00 -8.34 0.32
N ALA A 5 -18.38 -7.39 -0.38
CA ALA A 5 -17.33 -6.55 0.16
C ALA A 5 -17.83 -5.10 0.22
N ALA A 6 -17.86 -4.50 1.40
CA ALA A 6 -18.39 -3.15 1.64
C ALA A 6 -17.29 -2.25 2.22
N PHE A 7 -16.88 -1.26 1.43
CA PHE A 7 -15.78 -0.35 1.73
C PHE A 7 -16.18 1.12 1.52
N ALA A 8 -15.30 2.04 1.90
CA ALA A 8 -15.62 3.46 1.92
C ALA A 8 -15.45 4.07 0.52
N HIS A 9 -14.34 3.78 -0.15
CA HIS A 9 -13.88 4.50 -1.33
C HIS A 9 -13.59 3.58 -2.52
N PRO A 10 -13.63 4.09 -3.76
CA PRO A 10 -13.14 3.36 -4.93
C PRO A 10 -11.63 3.14 -4.88
N ASP A 11 -11.19 1.89 -4.64
CA ASP A 11 -9.81 1.36 -4.55
C ASP A 11 -9.60 0.44 -3.35
N ASP A 12 -10.29 0.71 -2.24
CA ASP A 12 -10.29 -0.09 -1.02
C ASP A 12 -10.48 -1.59 -1.30
N GLU A 13 -11.36 -1.92 -2.26
CA GLU A 13 -11.68 -3.31 -2.59
C GLU A 13 -10.46 -4.09 -3.05
N CYS A 14 -9.55 -3.41 -3.76
CA CYS A 14 -8.33 -4.00 -4.29
C CYS A 14 -7.34 -4.32 -3.17
N PHE A 15 -7.13 -3.38 -2.23
CA PHE A 15 -6.15 -3.54 -1.16
C PHE A 15 -6.63 -4.49 -0.07
N CYS A 16 -7.86 -4.32 0.39
CA CYS A 16 -8.46 -5.11 1.46
C CYS A 16 -8.78 -6.56 1.06
N SER A 17 -9.16 -6.78 -0.20
CA SER A 17 -9.72 -8.08 -0.60
C SER A 17 -9.56 -8.46 -2.07
N GLY A 18 -8.76 -7.74 -2.86
CA GLY A 18 -8.72 -7.94 -4.31
C GLY A 18 -8.27 -9.35 -4.69
N GLY A 19 -7.25 -9.88 -4.01
CA GLY A 19 -6.76 -11.23 -4.25
C GLY A 19 -7.78 -12.30 -3.86
N THR A 20 -8.47 -12.11 -2.74
CA THR A 20 -9.53 -12.98 -2.21
C THR A 20 -10.73 -12.99 -3.14
N LEU A 21 -11.20 -11.82 -3.57
CA LEU A 21 -12.29 -11.68 -4.54
C LEU A 21 -11.94 -12.41 -5.83
N ALA A 22 -10.78 -12.13 -6.43
CA ALA A 22 -10.32 -12.80 -7.65
C ALA A 22 -10.25 -14.33 -7.51
N ARG A 23 -9.77 -14.83 -6.36
CA ARG A 23 -9.66 -16.27 -6.10
C ARG A 23 -11.02 -16.95 -6.05
N TYR A 24 -11.97 -16.35 -5.32
CA TYR A 24 -13.28 -16.96 -5.12
C TYR A 24 -14.21 -16.78 -6.33
N THR A 25 -14.14 -15.66 -7.06
CA THR A 25 -14.89 -15.48 -8.31
C THR A 25 -14.41 -16.47 -9.38
N ALA A 26 -13.09 -16.70 -9.49
CA ALA A 26 -12.53 -17.74 -10.35
C ALA A 26 -12.98 -19.16 -9.95
N SER A 27 -13.35 -19.37 -8.69
CA SER A 27 -13.90 -20.63 -8.16
C SER A 27 -15.44 -20.71 -8.25
N GLY A 28 -16.09 -19.76 -8.94
CA GLY A 28 -17.53 -19.74 -9.16
C GLY A 28 -18.36 -19.06 -8.06
N ALA A 29 -17.72 -18.31 -7.14
CA ALA A 29 -18.45 -17.45 -6.22
C ALA A 29 -19.05 -16.24 -6.97
N GLU A 30 -20.24 -15.84 -6.55
CA GLU A 30 -20.87 -14.60 -6.98
C GLU A 30 -20.47 -13.50 -5.98
N ALA A 31 -19.95 -12.38 -6.47
CA ALA A 31 -19.40 -11.32 -5.65
C ALA A 31 -20.07 -9.97 -5.94
N MET A 32 -20.27 -9.19 -4.88
CA MET A 32 -20.66 -7.79 -4.93
C MET A 32 -19.65 -6.93 -4.20
N VAL A 33 -19.27 -5.80 -4.80
CA VAL A 33 -18.50 -4.74 -4.14
C VAL A 33 -19.39 -3.50 -3.97
N ILE A 34 -19.37 -2.94 -2.77
CA ILE A 34 -19.97 -1.64 -2.45
C ILE A 34 -18.85 -0.67 -2.09
N SER A 35 -18.87 0.51 -2.72
CA SER A 35 -18.17 1.69 -2.24
C SER A 35 -19.19 2.70 -1.72
N ALA A 36 -19.01 3.17 -0.48
CA ALA A 36 -19.96 4.08 0.16
C ALA A 36 -19.93 5.50 -0.42
N THR A 37 -18.77 5.95 -0.90
CA THR A 37 -18.59 7.27 -1.50
C THR A 37 -18.05 7.13 -2.91
N LYS A 38 -17.92 8.26 -3.62
CA LYS A 38 -17.32 8.32 -4.96
C LYS A 38 -15.82 8.62 -4.95
N GLY A 39 -15.20 8.78 -3.78
CA GLY A 39 -13.79 9.19 -3.66
C GLY A 39 -13.51 10.57 -4.27
N ASP A 40 -14.52 11.45 -4.33
CA ASP A 40 -14.47 12.71 -5.05
C ASP A 40 -13.83 13.86 -4.26
N ALA A 41 -13.40 13.63 -3.02
CA ALA A 41 -12.55 14.51 -2.22
C ALA A 41 -11.05 14.14 -2.30
N GLY A 42 -10.71 12.94 -2.79
CA GLY A 42 -9.34 12.45 -2.96
C GLY A 42 -8.45 13.31 -3.88
N GLN A 43 -7.14 13.09 -3.83
CA GLN A 43 -6.18 13.77 -4.70
C GLN A 43 -6.28 13.26 -6.16
N ILE A 44 -6.00 14.15 -7.12
CA ILE A 44 -5.96 13.80 -8.54
C ILE A 44 -4.50 13.60 -8.94
N HIS A 45 -4.09 12.36 -9.16
CA HIS A 45 -2.71 12.03 -9.57
C HIS A 45 -2.50 12.10 -11.09
N ASP A 46 -3.60 12.09 -11.86
CA ASP A 46 -3.58 12.31 -13.31
C ASP A 46 -4.61 13.38 -13.71
N SER A 47 -4.15 14.64 -13.77
CA SER A 47 -4.97 15.79 -14.12
C SER A 47 -5.35 15.86 -15.60
N TYR A 48 -4.75 15.02 -16.46
CA TYR A 48 -5.16 14.91 -17.87
C TYR A 48 -6.42 14.05 -18.02
N ARG A 49 -6.77 13.24 -17.03
CA ARG A 49 -7.94 12.34 -17.06
C ARG A 49 -9.20 12.95 -16.46
N THR A 50 -9.05 13.78 -15.43
CA THR A 50 -10.20 14.24 -14.67
C THR A 50 -9.96 15.58 -13.99
N THR A 51 -11.05 16.15 -13.48
CA THR A 51 -11.09 17.41 -12.73
C THR A 51 -11.81 17.16 -11.40
N ARG A 52 -11.75 18.12 -10.47
CA ARG A 52 -12.49 18.01 -9.20
C ARG A 52 -13.99 17.77 -9.41
N GLN A 53 -14.59 18.34 -10.46
CA GLN A 53 -16.02 18.16 -10.75
C GLN A 53 -16.37 16.79 -11.34
N THR A 54 -15.44 16.18 -12.07
CA THR A 54 -15.65 14.90 -12.77
C THR A 54 -15.06 13.71 -12.03
N LEU A 55 -14.31 13.94 -10.94
CA LEU A 55 -13.54 12.92 -10.23
C LEU A 55 -14.41 11.76 -9.75
N GLY A 56 -15.53 12.06 -9.08
CA GLY A 56 -16.40 11.01 -8.54
C GLY A 56 -16.99 10.10 -9.61
N HIS A 57 -17.40 10.67 -10.75
CA HIS A 57 -17.85 9.88 -11.89
C HIS A 57 -16.73 9.03 -12.48
N THR A 58 -15.53 9.60 -12.61
CA THR A 58 -14.35 8.89 -13.12
C THR A 58 -14.01 7.70 -12.21
N ARG A 59 -13.94 7.92 -10.89
CA ARG A 59 -13.62 6.87 -9.92
C ARG A 59 -14.70 5.79 -9.82
N GLU A 60 -15.97 6.13 -10.05
CA GLU A 60 -17.03 5.12 -10.18
C GLU A 60 -16.80 4.20 -11.40
N GLU A 61 -16.34 4.73 -12.54
CA GLU A 61 -15.96 3.94 -13.71
C GLU A 61 -14.71 3.09 -13.45
N GLU A 62 -13.73 3.66 -12.75
CA GLU A 62 -12.51 2.95 -12.33
C GLU A 62 -12.83 1.78 -11.40
N LEU A 63 -13.70 1.97 -10.40
CA LEU A 63 -14.21 0.92 -9.52
C LEU A 63 -14.85 -0.23 -10.32
N LYS A 64 -15.70 0.10 -11.30
CA LYS A 64 -16.35 -0.91 -12.16
C LYS A 64 -15.31 -1.69 -12.97
N ALA A 65 -14.30 -1.00 -13.52
CA ALA A 65 -13.22 -1.64 -14.27
C ALA A 65 -12.34 -2.53 -13.37
N ALA A 66 -12.00 -2.07 -12.17
CA ALA A 66 -11.26 -2.83 -11.18
C ALA A 66 -12.01 -4.11 -10.77
N CYS A 67 -13.29 -3.97 -10.41
CA CYS A 67 -14.17 -5.10 -10.08
C CYS A 67 -14.26 -6.12 -11.23
N ALA A 68 -14.40 -5.65 -12.48
CA ALA A 68 -14.41 -6.51 -13.65
C ALA A 68 -13.09 -7.29 -13.81
N ALA A 69 -11.94 -6.65 -13.55
CA ALA A 69 -10.63 -7.31 -13.57
C ALA A 69 -10.47 -8.38 -12.47
N LEU A 70 -11.18 -8.23 -11.35
CA LEU A 70 -11.26 -9.21 -10.25
C LEU A 70 -12.36 -10.28 -10.47
N GLY A 71 -13.10 -10.20 -11.58
CA GLY A 71 -14.22 -11.11 -11.85
C GLY A 71 -15.45 -10.88 -10.99
N VAL A 72 -15.57 -9.73 -10.31
CA VAL A 72 -16.74 -9.35 -9.51
C VAL A 72 -17.90 -8.98 -10.45
N GLN A 73 -19.10 -9.52 -10.20
CA GLN A 73 -20.25 -9.36 -11.10
C GLN A 73 -21.13 -8.16 -10.76
N HIS A 74 -21.17 -7.75 -9.49
CA HIS A 74 -22.03 -6.68 -9.03
C HIS A 74 -21.23 -5.57 -8.35
N VAL A 75 -21.49 -4.32 -8.74
CA VAL A 75 -20.81 -3.15 -8.19
C VAL A 75 -21.84 -2.09 -7.85
N ARG A 76 -21.75 -1.52 -6.65
CA ARG A 76 -22.56 -0.36 -6.24
C ARG A 76 -21.65 0.73 -5.68
N CYS A 77 -21.74 1.92 -6.25
CA CYS A 77 -21.13 3.11 -5.68
C CYS A 77 -22.26 3.98 -5.14
N LEU A 78 -22.27 4.22 -3.83
CA LEU A 78 -23.30 5.01 -3.16
C LEU A 78 -22.92 6.50 -3.22
N ASP A 79 -23.91 7.36 -2.99
CA ASP A 79 -23.77 8.81 -3.09
C ASP A 79 -23.49 9.50 -1.74
N TYR A 80 -22.77 8.83 -0.82
CA TYR A 80 -22.38 9.47 0.42
C TYR A 80 -21.17 10.40 0.24
N PRO A 81 -21.06 11.47 1.05
CA PRO A 81 -19.98 12.44 0.92
C PRO A 81 -18.62 11.84 1.30
N ASP A 82 -17.65 11.93 0.39
CA ASP A 82 -16.26 11.55 0.64
C ASP A 82 -15.60 12.45 1.71
N GLY A 83 -14.93 11.84 2.68
CA GLY A 83 -14.41 12.49 3.90
C GLY A 83 -15.51 12.91 4.90
N GLY A 84 -16.76 12.56 4.63
CA GLY A 84 -17.93 13.00 5.39
C GLY A 84 -18.85 11.86 5.85
N LEU A 85 -18.50 10.59 5.60
CA LEU A 85 -19.34 9.45 5.93
C LEU A 85 -19.59 9.34 7.44
N SER A 86 -18.58 9.68 8.26
CA SER A 86 -18.70 9.76 9.73
C SER A 86 -19.72 10.80 10.23
N LYS A 87 -20.15 11.74 9.39
CA LYS A 87 -21.16 12.76 9.72
C LYS A 87 -22.56 12.41 9.22
N VAL A 88 -22.69 11.32 8.46
CA VAL A 88 -23.97 10.78 8.01
C VAL A 88 -24.70 10.17 9.20
N ASP A 89 -26.04 10.24 9.19
CA ASP A 89 -26.86 9.49 10.15
C ASP A 89 -26.55 7.99 10.04
N MET A 90 -25.95 7.43 11.08
CA MET A 90 -25.55 6.02 11.15
C MET A 90 -26.73 5.07 10.88
N GLU A 91 -27.93 5.40 11.37
CA GLU A 91 -29.10 4.55 11.16
C GLU A 91 -29.51 4.51 9.68
N LYS A 92 -29.30 5.61 8.94
CA LYS A 92 -29.51 5.63 7.49
C LYS A 92 -28.51 4.72 6.79
N LEU A 93 -27.21 4.85 7.11
CA LEU A 93 -26.16 4.04 6.49
C LEU A 93 -26.37 2.53 6.76
N VAL A 94 -26.72 2.18 8.00
CA VAL A 94 -27.08 0.81 8.39
C VAL A 94 -28.28 0.29 7.59
N LYS A 95 -29.35 1.08 7.44
CA LYS A 95 -30.55 0.67 6.68
C LYS A 95 -30.23 0.43 5.21
N ASP A 96 -29.42 1.28 4.60
CA ASP A 96 -29.03 1.13 3.20
C ASP A 96 -28.21 -0.16 3.00
N LEU A 97 -27.23 -0.43 3.88
CA LEU A 97 -26.45 -1.67 3.84
C LEU A 97 -27.32 -2.91 4.12
N LEU A 98 -28.23 -2.83 5.10
CA LEU A 98 -29.17 -3.90 5.42
C LEU A 98 -30.08 -4.22 4.22
N ALA A 99 -30.54 -3.21 3.49
CA ALA A 99 -31.29 -3.41 2.25
C ALA A 99 -30.47 -4.17 1.20
N VAL A 100 -29.16 -3.88 1.07
CA VAL A 100 -28.28 -4.67 0.19
C VAL A 100 -28.10 -6.10 0.67
N LEU A 101 -27.95 -6.34 1.98
CA LEU A 101 -27.89 -7.70 2.54
C LEU A 101 -29.18 -8.48 2.25
N HIS A 102 -30.35 -7.84 2.34
CA HIS A 102 -31.63 -8.47 2.02
C HIS A 102 -31.80 -8.78 0.53
N ASP A 103 -31.28 -7.95 -0.35
CA ASP A 103 -31.34 -8.16 -1.80
C ASP A 103 -30.32 -9.23 -2.25
N PHE A 104 -29.05 -9.04 -1.89
CA PHE A 104 -27.94 -9.86 -2.37
C PHE A 104 -27.76 -11.18 -1.58
N GLN A 105 -28.17 -11.20 -0.32
CA GLN A 105 -28.18 -12.40 0.53
C GLN A 105 -26.80 -13.10 0.68
N PRO A 106 -25.73 -12.37 1.08
CA PRO A 106 -24.38 -12.91 1.09
C PRO A 106 -24.16 -14.02 2.13
N ASP A 107 -23.28 -14.96 1.81
CA ASP A 107 -22.77 -15.98 2.76
C ASP A 107 -21.56 -15.44 3.56
N VAL A 108 -20.84 -14.47 2.98
CA VAL A 108 -19.65 -13.83 3.53
C VAL A 108 -19.74 -12.33 3.29
N VAL A 109 -19.44 -11.54 4.32
CA VAL A 109 -19.32 -10.08 4.26
C VAL A 109 -17.90 -9.68 4.67
N LEU A 110 -17.27 -8.84 3.87
CA LEU A 110 -15.94 -8.28 4.10
C LEU A 110 -16.07 -6.76 4.28
N THR A 111 -15.38 -6.19 5.27
CA THR A 111 -15.28 -4.73 5.49
C THR A 111 -14.03 -4.41 6.32
N PHE A 112 -13.84 -3.16 6.74
CA PHE A 112 -12.75 -2.76 7.62
C PHE A 112 -12.94 -3.23 9.08
N GLY A 113 -11.84 -3.36 9.82
CA GLY A 113 -11.88 -3.35 11.27
C GLY A 113 -12.32 -2.00 11.84
N HIS A 114 -12.62 -1.94 13.14
CA HIS A 114 -12.99 -0.69 13.83
C HIS A 114 -11.89 0.37 13.84
N ASP A 115 -10.65 -0.03 13.60
CA ASP A 115 -9.51 0.86 13.40
C ASP A 115 -9.52 1.53 12.01
N GLY A 116 -10.39 1.10 11.09
CA GLY A 116 -10.46 1.60 9.72
C GLY A 116 -9.20 1.29 8.90
N GLY A 117 -8.37 0.33 9.33
CA GLY A 117 -7.04 0.04 8.80
C GLY A 117 -5.96 1.05 9.23
N TYR A 118 -6.14 2.32 8.86
CA TYR A 118 -5.21 3.42 9.20
C TYR A 118 -5.89 4.61 9.90
N GLY A 119 -7.14 4.45 10.33
CA GLY A 119 -7.87 5.47 11.10
C GLY A 119 -8.71 6.45 10.27
N HIS A 120 -8.88 6.23 8.97
CA HIS A 120 -9.74 7.10 8.15
C HIS A 120 -11.18 7.11 8.71
N PRO A 121 -11.78 8.29 8.99
CA PRO A 121 -13.11 8.37 9.60
C PRO A 121 -14.22 7.66 8.81
N ASP A 122 -14.14 7.67 7.48
CA ASP A 122 -15.12 6.95 6.65
C ASP A 122 -14.96 5.43 6.73
N HIS A 123 -13.73 4.92 6.89
CA HIS A 123 -13.48 3.48 7.02
C HIS A 123 -14.06 2.97 8.35
N VAL A 124 -13.88 3.75 9.42
CA VAL A 124 -14.48 3.49 10.72
C VAL A 124 -16.01 3.51 10.63
N ALA A 125 -16.59 4.51 9.97
CA ALA A 125 -18.04 4.63 9.82
C ALA A 125 -18.65 3.45 9.04
N ILE A 126 -18.05 3.06 7.90
CA ILE A 126 -18.55 1.93 7.11
C ILE A 126 -18.35 0.59 7.83
N SER A 127 -17.29 0.45 8.63
CA SER A 127 -17.05 -0.73 9.48
C SER A 127 -18.20 -0.94 10.46
N TYR A 128 -18.49 0.07 11.29
CA TYR A 128 -19.58 0.00 12.28
C TYR A 128 -20.95 -0.21 11.63
N ALA A 129 -21.23 0.48 10.53
CA ALA A 129 -22.51 0.34 9.84
C ALA A 129 -22.69 -1.05 9.23
N THR A 130 -21.63 -1.62 8.66
CA THR A 130 -21.65 -2.96 8.07
C THR A 130 -21.84 -4.04 9.14
N GLU A 131 -21.12 -3.94 10.26
CA GLU A 131 -21.28 -4.89 11.37
C GLU A 131 -22.71 -4.86 11.93
N GLU A 132 -23.24 -3.68 12.20
CA GLU A 132 -24.59 -3.52 12.73
C GLU A 132 -25.65 -4.02 11.72
N ALA A 133 -25.47 -3.76 10.43
CA ALA A 133 -26.33 -4.31 9.38
C ALA A 133 -26.29 -5.85 9.34
N VAL A 134 -25.10 -6.45 9.43
CA VAL A 134 -24.95 -7.92 9.46
C VAL A 134 -25.56 -8.50 10.73
N ARG A 135 -25.38 -7.86 11.89
CA ARG A 135 -25.99 -8.29 13.15
C ARG A 135 -27.52 -8.34 13.04
N ARG A 136 -28.14 -7.30 12.50
CA ARG A 136 -29.60 -7.24 12.26
C ARG A 136 -30.03 -8.32 11.25
N PHE A 137 -29.35 -8.41 10.11
CA PHE A 137 -29.62 -9.41 9.08
C PHE A 137 -29.57 -10.85 9.61
N ASN A 138 -28.57 -11.16 10.45
CA ASN A 138 -28.39 -12.47 11.06
C ASN A 138 -29.46 -12.77 12.12
N SER A 139 -29.97 -11.77 12.84
CA SER A 139 -31.03 -11.96 13.84
C SER A 139 -32.37 -12.42 13.25
N GLU A 140 -32.56 -12.18 11.95
CA GLU A 140 -33.79 -12.53 11.24
C GLU A 140 -33.74 -13.93 10.60
N ARG A 141 -32.61 -14.65 10.73
CA ARG A 141 -32.31 -15.84 9.91
C ARG A 141 -31.79 -17.04 10.69
N PRO A 142 -32.10 -18.27 10.22
CA PRO A 142 -31.54 -19.48 10.80
C PRO A 142 -30.08 -19.72 10.40
N GLN A 143 -29.62 -19.18 9.27
CA GLN A 143 -28.21 -19.25 8.82
C GLN A 143 -27.60 -17.85 8.84
N THR A 144 -26.43 -17.72 9.46
CA THR A 144 -25.73 -16.46 9.64
C THR A 144 -24.76 -16.18 8.50
N ALA A 145 -24.82 -14.97 7.94
CA ALA A 145 -23.74 -14.43 7.12
C ALA A 145 -22.48 -14.32 7.99
N ARG A 146 -21.35 -14.78 7.46
CA ARG A 146 -20.06 -14.67 8.14
C ARG A 146 -19.46 -13.30 7.87
N LEU A 147 -19.12 -12.56 8.93
CA LEU A 147 -18.47 -11.26 8.82
C LEU A 147 -16.98 -11.40 9.09
N TYR A 148 -16.17 -10.83 8.22
CA TYR A 148 -14.74 -10.74 8.36
C TYR A 148 -14.27 -9.29 8.19
N PHE A 149 -13.45 -8.84 9.11
CA PHE A 149 -12.74 -7.57 9.00
C PHE A 149 -11.40 -7.79 8.31
N ALA A 150 -11.11 -6.98 7.29
CA ALA A 150 -9.79 -6.90 6.68
C ALA A 150 -8.79 -6.42 7.75
N PHE A 151 -7.68 -7.12 7.83
CA PHE A 151 -6.64 -6.88 8.83
C PHE A 151 -5.29 -6.66 8.14
N PHE A 152 -4.56 -5.67 8.63
CA PHE A 152 -3.27 -5.27 8.08
C PHE A 152 -2.20 -5.48 9.16
N PRO A 153 -1.64 -6.70 9.27
CA PRO A 153 -0.57 -6.95 10.23
C PRO A 153 0.64 -6.08 9.88
N GLN A 154 1.33 -5.58 10.90
CA GLN A 154 2.62 -4.96 10.68
C GLN A 154 3.59 -6.03 10.15
N LYS A 155 3.99 -5.90 8.88
CA LYS A 155 5.01 -6.77 8.31
C LYS A 155 6.39 -6.26 8.75
N GLU A 156 7.28 -7.17 9.13
CA GLU A 156 8.71 -6.89 9.37
C GLU A 156 9.50 -6.66 8.06
N MET A 157 8.81 -6.67 6.92
CA MET A 157 9.40 -6.55 5.60
C MET A 157 9.89 -5.13 5.33
N LEU A 158 11.05 -5.04 4.69
CA LEU A 158 11.67 -3.79 4.27
C LEU A 158 11.72 -3.70 2.74
N LEU A 159 10.99 -2.75 2.19
CA LEU A 159 10.96 -2.39 0.78
C LEU A 159 12.37 -2.00 0.28
N VAL A 160 13.20 -1.37 1.12
CA VAL A 160 14.59 -1.04 0.80
C VAL A 160 15.43 -2.27 0.49
N GLU A 161 15.21 -3.38 1.19
CA GLU A 161 15.94 -4.63 0.94
C GLU A 161 15.46 -5.31 -0.35
N GLU A 162 14.15 -5.32 -0.57
CA GLU A 162 13.59 -5.86 -1.82
C GLU A 162 14.02 -5.08 -3.04
N LEU A 163 13.91 -3.75 -2.99
CA LEU A 163 14.35 -2.87 -4.06
C LEU A 163 15.85 -3.03 -4.28
N SER A 164 16.68 -3.05 -3.23
CA SER A 164 18.13 -3.22 -3.40
C SER A 164 18.50 -4.56 -4.03
N ASN A 165 17.87 -5.65 -3.59
CA ASN A 165 18.10 -6.98 -4.16
C ASN A 165 17.62 -7.05 -5.62
N TRP A 166 16.45 -6.50 -5.91
CA TRP A 166 15.95 -6.41 -7.28
C TRP A 166 16.87 -5.56 -8.15
N LEU A 167 17.34 -4.42 -7.65
CA LEU A 167 18.22 -3.50 -8.37
C LEU A 167 19.51 -4.21 -8.83
N MET A 168 19.98 -5.21 -8.09
CA MET A 168 21.15 -6.04 -8.43
C MET A 168 20.89 -7.14 -9.47
N THR A 169 19.63 -7.49 -9.71
CA THR A 169 19.27 -8.38 -10.82
C THR A 169 19.24 -7.56 -12.11
N LYS A 170 20.04 -7.95 -13.12
CA LYS A 170 20.42 -7.14 -14.31
C LYS A 170 19.28 -6.77 -15.28
N ASP A 171 18.03 -6.92 -14.88
CA ASP A 171 16.85 -6.63 -15.68
C ASP A 171 16.44 -5.16 -15.50
N LEU A 172 17.10 -4.28 -16.26
CA LEU A 172 17.14 -2.82 -16.07
C LEU A 172 16.13 -2.03 -16.91
N GLN A 173 15.36 -2.69 -17.78
CA GLN A 173 14.66 -1.99 -18.88
C GLN A 173 13.55 -1.01 -18.46
N TYR A 174 12.97 -1.12 -17.25
CA TYR A 174 11.79 -0.34 -16.85
C TYR A 174 12.06 0.80 -15.85
N ARG A 175 13.31 1.01 -15.41
CA ARG A 175 13.66 1.86 -14.25
C ARG A 175 13.67 3.38 -14.50
N GLU A 176 13.81 3.82 -15.75
CA GLU A 176 14.05 5.24 -16.06
C GLU A 176 12.80 6.00 -16.54
N SER A 177 11.62 5.35 -16.58
CA SER A 177 10.39 6.03 -17.01
C SER A 177 9.80 6.90 -15.90
N MET A 178 9.25 8.06 -16.28
CA MET A 178 8.51 8.93 -15.34
C MET A 178 7.28 8.24 -14.73
N ASP A 179 6.66 7.32 -15.47
CA ASP A 179 5.52 6.55 -14.96
C ASP A 179 5.94 5.55 -13.89
N PHE A 180 7.10 4.89 -14.06
CA PHE A 180 7.68 4.05 -13.02
C PHE A 180 8.06 4.85 -11.77
N LEU A 181 8.67 6.04 -11.93
CA LEU A 181 9.00 6.89 -10.78
C LEU A 181 7.75 7.31 -9.99
N LYS A 182 6.69 7.74 -10.69
CA LYS A 182 5.41 8.07 -10.05
C LYS A 182 4.81 6.87 -9.35
N ALA A 183 4.80 5.71 -10.03
CA ALA A 183 4.31 4.46 -9.46
C ALA A 183 5.10 4.09 -8.20
N LEU A 184 6.42 4.18 -8.22
CA LEU A 184 7.28 3.86 -7.08
C LEU A 184 7.05 4.82 -5.90
N SER A 185 6.93 6.13 -6.15
CA SER A 185 6.64 7.11 -5.10
C SER A 185 5.31 6.82 -4.41
N ILE A 186 4.24 6.64 -5.18
CA ILE A 186 2.91 6.32 -4.62
C ILE A 186 2.94 4.98 -3.91
N PHE A 187 3.59 3.98 -4.51
CA PHE A 187 3.70 2.65 -3.92
C PHE A 187 4.40 2.66 -2.57
N ALA A 188 5.47 3.46 -2.43
CA ALA A 188 6.21 3.60 -1.18
C ALA A 188 5.42 4.33 -0.09
N GLU A 189 4.63 5.34 -0.47
CA GLU A 189 3.74 6.05 0.43
C GLU A 189 2.60 5.13 0.92
N GLU A 190 1.93 4.43 0.00
CA GLU A 190 0.83 3.53 0.34
C GLU A 190 1.30 2.29 1.12
N SER A 191 2.48 1.75 0.80
CA SER A 191 3.00 0.57 1.50
C SER A 191 3.29 0.88 2.98
N THR A 192 3.68 2.10 3.31
CA THR A 192 3.88 2.54 4.69
C THR A 192 2.55 2.86 5.38
N MET A 193 1.64 3.58 4.72
CA MET A 193 0.27 3.87 5.21
C MET A 193 -0.51 2.59 5.56
N LEU A 194 -0.48 1.60 4.67
CA LEU A 194 -1.19 0.32 4.83
C LEU A 194 -0.36 -0.76 5.57
N ARG A 195 0.80 -0.38 6.13
CA ARG A 195 1.67 -1.25 6.95
C ARG A 195 2.21 -2.49 6.22
N TYR A 196 2.27 -2.45 4.88
CA TYR A 196 2.89 -3.49 4.06
C TYR A 196 4.42 -3.47 4.13
N SER A 197 5.01 -2.33 4.50
CA SER A 197 6.45 -2.16 4.68
C SER A 197 6.75 -1.30 5.92
N ASN A 198 7.88 -1.58 6.59
CA ASN A 198 8.30 -0.85 7.79
C ASN A 198 9.38 0.21 7.52
N ASP A 199 9.60 0.56 6.25
CA ASP A 199 10.59 1.54 5.81
C ASP A 199 10.21 2.95 6.23
N PHE A 200 11.23 3.77 6.45
CA PHE A 200 11.08 5.22 6.45
C PHE A 200 11.32 5.73 5.02
N VAL A 201 10.27 6.31 4.42
CA VAL A 201 10.30 6.87 3.07
C VAL A 201 10.17 8.39 3.15
N ASP A 202 11.08 9.11 2.49
CA ASP A 202 11.08 10.58 2.52
C ASP A 202 11.56 11.17 1.19
N THR A 203 11.18 12.41 0.91
CA THR A 203 11.63 13.14 -0.28
C THR A 203 12.48 14.34 0.14
N ASN A 204 13.78 14.27 -0.15
CA ASN A 204 14.74 15.29 0.25
C ASN A 204 15.35 16.02 -0.94
N TRP A 205 15.61 17.31 -0.74
CA TRP A 205 16.24 18.20 -1.71
C TRP A 205 17.65 18.55 -1.28
N TYR A 206 18.57 18.56 -2.25
CA TYR A 206 20.00 18.75 -2.08
C TYR A 206 20.53 19.86 -2.99
N PRO A 207 21.22 20.88 -2.46
CA PRO A 207 21.81 21.94 -3.27
C PRO A 207 23.07 21.47 -4.03
N PRO A 208 23.48 22.17 -5.10
CA PRO A 208 24.73 21.87 -5.81
C PRO A 208 25.94 21.84 -4.87
N GLY A 209 26.80 20.84 -5.04
CA GLY A 209 27.98 20.60 -4.21
C GLY A 209 27.71 19.86 -2.89
N PHE A 210 26.45 19.58 -2.56
CA PHE A 210 26.12 18.81 -1.35
C PHE A 210 26.55 17.36 -1.49
N CYS A 211 27.31 16.84 -0.51
CA CYS A 211 27.70 15.45 -0.45
C CYS A 211 26.58 14.63 0.20
N ILE A 212 25.79 13.94 -0.61
CA ILE A 212 24.63 13.17 -0.17
C ILE A 212 25.06 11.89 0.56
N VAL A 213 26.10 11.24 0.03
CA VAL A 213 26.69 10.01 0.57
C VAL A 213 28.20 10.17 0.62
N GLU A 214 28.82 9.78 1.73
CA GLU A 214 30.28 9.77 1.90
C GLU A 214 30.86 8.36 1.75
N GLN A 215 32.02 8.22 1.12
CA GLN A 215 32.70 6.92 1.07
C GLN A 215 33.07 6.47 2.49
N GLY A 216 32.79 5.20 2.81
CA GLY A 216 33.10 4.61 4.11
C GLY A 216 32.02 4.74 5.17
N GLU A 217 30.97 5.56 4.98
CA GLU A 217 29.84 5.58 5.93
C GLU A 217 29.01 4.29 5.84
N GLN A 218 28.18 4.03 6.86
CA GLN A 218 27.30 2.86 6.90
C GLN A 218 26.20 2.94 5.83
N SER A 219 25.93 1.82 5.16
CA SER A 219 24.87 1.75 4.14
C SER A 219 23.52 1.48 4.77
N ASN A 220 22.74 2.53 4.99
CA ASN A 220 21.42 2.47 5.63
C ASN A 220 20.28 3.09 4.78
N LYS A 221 20.60 3.65 3.62
CA LYS A 221 19.67 4.35 2.74
C LYS A 221 19.84 4.01 1.27
N LEU A 222 18.74 3.78 0.57
CA LEU A 222 18.66 3.72 -0.89
C LEU A 222 18.06 5.03 -1.40
N TYR A 223 18.59 5.54 -2.50
CA TYR A 223 18.15 6.79 -3.09
C TYR A 223 17.69 6.58 -4.53
N VAL A 224 16.62 7.28 -4.91
CA VAL A 224 16.12 7.38 -6.29
C VAL A 224 16.09 8.83 -6.70
N ILE A 225 16.73 9.17 -7.82
CA ILE A 225 16.79 10.56 -8.28
C ILE A 225 15.47 10.92 -8.97
N LEU A 226 14.73 11.86 -8.40
CA LEU A 226 13.47 12.37 -8.94
C LEU A 226 13.69 13.60 -9.84
N SER A 227 14.69 14.42 -9.55
CA SER A 227 15.12 15.55 -10.37
C SER A 227 16.59 15.86 -10.14
N GLY A 228 17.25 16.44 -11.15
CA GLY A 228 18.66 16.82 -11.07
C GLY A 228 19.62 15.67 -11.42
N THR A 229 20.90 15.88 -11.09
CA THR A 229 21.99 14.93 -11.35
C THR A 229 23.01 14.90 -10.21
N VAL A 230 23.68 13.76 -10.08
CA VAL A 230 24.74 13.53 -9.08
C VAL A 230 25.98 12.94 -9.74
N ASP A 231 27.14 13.29 -9.19
CA ASP A 231 28.42 12.68 -9.54
C ASP A 231 28.80 11.63 -8.49
N VAL A 232 29.15 10.43 -8.95
CA VAL A 232 29.64 9.34 -8.12
C VAL A 232 31.17 9.33 -8.19
N MET A 233 31.84 9.52 -7.07
CA MET A 233 33.28 9.73 -7.00
C MET A 233 33.92 8.71 -6.06
N ARG A 234 35.04 8.10 -6.45
CA ARG A 234 35.85 7.25 -5.56
C ARG A 234 37.03 8.03 -5.03
N GLU A 235 37.25 7.98 -3.72
CA GLU A 235 38.49 8.46 -3.13
C GLU A 235 39.55 7.37 -3.18
N ALA A 236 40.69 7.68 -3.79
CA ALA A 236 41.88 6.82 -3.78
C ALA A 236 42.65 6.97 -2.45
N ASP A 237 43.58 6.05 -2.17
CA ASP A 237 44.38 6.05 -0.93
C ASP A 237 45.16 7.37 -0.67
N ALA A 238 45.42 8.14 -1.73
CA ALA A 238 46.09 9.44 -1.65
C ALA A 238 45.13 10.64 -1.36
N GLY A 239 43.83 10.39 -1.18
CA GLY A 239 42.80 11.41 -0.96
C GLY A 239 42.27 12.08 -2.23
N GLU A 240 42.67 11.62 -3.41
CA GLU A 240 42.19 12.16 -4.68
C GLU A 240 40.83 11.56 -5.07
N LEU A 241 39.86 12.42 -5.38
CA LEU A 241 38.54 12.01 -5.88
C LEU A 241 38.56 11.76 -7.39
N GLN A 242 38.18 10.56 -7.79
CA GLN A 242 38.10 10.14 -9.19
C GLN A 242 36.64 9.87 -9.59
N PRO A 243 36.14 10.45 -10.69
CA PRO A 243 34.77 10.21 -11.14
C PRO A 243 34.60 8.77 -11.62
N ILE A 244 33.55 8.10 -11.12
CA ILE A 244 33.15 6.74 -11.50
C ILE A 244 32.00 6.79 -12.49
N ALA A 245 30.98 7.60 -12.19
CA ALA A 245 29.75 7.68 -12.95
C ALA A 245 29.04 9.02 -12.70
N ARG A 246 28.11 9.35 -13.58
CA ARG A 246 27.13 10.41 -13.37
C ARG A 246 25.74 9.79 -13.45
N LEU A 247 24.90 10.10 -12.47
CA LEU A 247 23.55 9.56 -12.38
C LEU A 247 22.53 10.69 -12.49
N GLY A 248 21.39 10.41 -13.12
CA GLY A 248 20.29 11.35 -13.33
C GLY A 248 18.94 10.77 -12.97
N VAL A 249 17.87 11.47 -13.36
CA VAL A 249 16.47 11.10 -13.09
C VAL A 249 16.19 9.64 -13.44
N GLY A 250 15.52 8.92 -12.53
CA GLY A 250 15.20 7.50 -12.71
C GLY A 250 16.28 6.54 -12.22
N GLN A 251 17.49 7.04 -11.96
CA GLN A 251 18.61 6.23 -11.51
C GLN A 251 18.72 6.21 -9.99
N PHE A 252 19.36 5.15 -9.49
CA PHE A 252 19.46 4.84 -8.07
C PHE A 252 20.91 4.89 -7.62
N PHE A 253 21.13 5.14 -6.34
CA PHE A 253 22.41 4.91 -5.69
C PHE A 253 22.25 4.40 -4.27
N GLY A 254 23.24 3.65 -3.82
CA GLY A 254 23.33 3.12 -2.47
C GLY A 254 22.86 1.68 -2.28
N GLU A 255 22.27 1.08 -3.32
CA GLU A 255 21.75 -0.29 -3.35
C GLU A 255 22.82 -1.34 -3.06
N THR A 256 24.03 -1.16 -3.60
CA THR A 256 25.13 -2.12 -3.46
C THR A 256 25.51 -2.36 -2.00
N GLY A 257 25.63 -1.27 -1.23
CA GLY A 257 26.04 -1.34 0.17
C GLY A 257 24.97 -2.00 1.05
N ILE A 258 23.69 -1.83 0.72
CA ILE A 258 22.57 -2.47 1.40
C ILE A 258 22.53 -3.97 1.08
N ALA A 259 22.50 -4.32 -0.21
CA ALA A 259 22.40 -5.70 -0.67
C ALA A 259 23.56 -6.58 -0.16
N HIS A 260 24.76 -6.02 -0.03
CA HIS A 260 25.95 -6.74 0.44
C HIS A 260 26.30 -6.51 1.92
N LYS A 261 25.53 -5.67 2.65
CA LYS A 261 25.83 -5.27 4.04
C LYS A 261 27.26 -4.72 4.20
N GLN A 262 27.63 -3.81 3.31
CA GLN A 262 28.95 -3.16 3.25
C GLN A 262 28.82 -1.66 3.47
N VAL A 263 29.91 -1.02 3.87
CA VAL A 263 30.00 0.45 3.87
C VAL A 263 29.93 1.01 2.45
N ARG A 264 29.62 2.30 2.32
CA ARG A 264 29.61 2.98 1.02
C ARG A 264 30.98 2.94 0.37
N ASN A 265 31.02 2.63 -0.93
CA ASN A 265 32.26 2.44 -1.69
C ASN A 265 32.64 3.64 -2.59
N ALA A 266 31.87 4.73 -2.50
CA ALA A 266 32.02 5.96 -3.26
C ALA A 266 31.26 7.10 -2.57
N TYR A 267 31.69 8.33 -2.84
CA TYR A 267 30.93 9.55 -2.59
C TYR A 267 29.85 9.73 -3.65
N VAL A 268 28.74 10.35 -3.26
CA VAL A 268 27.70 10.83 -4.18
C VAL A 268 27.44 12.30 -3.91
N ILE A 269 27.72 13.15 -4.90
CA ILE A 269 27.70 14.61 -4.76
C ILE A 269 26.67 15.19 -5.72
N ALA A 270 25.77 16.03 -5.21
CA ALA A 270 24.81 16.75 -6.03
C ALA A 270 25.55 17.70 -7.00
N GLN A 271 25.39 17.50 -8.31
CA GLN A 271 26.02 18.37 -9.31
C GLN A 271 25.20 19.64 -9.52
N GLU A 272 23.88 19.51 -9.43
CA GLU A 272 22.89 20.58 -9.49
C GLU A 272 21.89 20.44 -8.35
N ALA A 273 20.81 21.22 -8.38
CA ALA A 273 19.71 21.07 -7.43
C ALA A 273 19.02 19.72 -7.66
N THR A 274 19.19 18.79 -6.71
CA THR A 274 18.78 17.40 -6.86
C THR A 274 17.76 17.02 -5.81
N THR A 275 16.69 16.33 -6.22
CA THR A 275 15.68 15.79 -5.30
C THR A 275 15.73 14.27 -5.37
N CYS A 276 15.76 13.63 -4.21
CA CYS A 276 15.78 12.17 -4.09
C CYS A 276 14.60 11.67 -3.27
N LEU A 277 14.01 10.56 -3.71
CA LEU A 277 13.21 9.68 -2.87
C LEU A 277 14.16 8.77 -2.09
N GLU A 278 14.02 8.72 -0.78
CA GLU A 278 14.87 7.96 0.12
C GLU A 278 14.10 6.81 0.76
N PHE A 279 14.72 5.64 0.79
CA PHE A 279 14.24 4.49 1.56
C PHE A 279 15.28 4.19 2.64
N ALA A 280 14.86 4.18 3.90
CA ALA A 280 15.71 3.92 5.04
C ALA A 280 15.14 2.84 5.97
N TYR A 281 16.03 2.12 6.65
CA TYR A 281 15.67 1.12 7.66
C TYR A 281 14.90 1.70 8.86
N GLN A 282 15.19 2.95 9.24
CA GLN A 282 14.69 3.61 10.44
C GLN A 282 14.60 5.13 10.22
N GLU A 283 13.88 5.83 11.10
CA GLU A 283 13.87 7.30 11.13
C GLU A 283 15.31 7.86 11.19
N PRO A 284 15.61 8.95 10.45
CA PRO A 284 16.88 9.63 10.54
C PRO A 284 17.18 10.10 11.96
N THR A 285 18.23 9.57 12.59
CA THR A 285 18.76 10.19 13.82
C THR A 285 19.60 11.42 13.45
N LEU A 286 19.68 12.41 14.34
CA LEU A 286 20.50 13.62 14.12
C LEU A 286 22.01 13.31 13.92
N PHE A 287 22.44 12.10 14.24
CA PHE A 287 23.82 11.60 14.18
C PHE A 287 23.95 10.43 13.20
N GLN A 288 23.44 10.56 11.97
CA GLN A 288 23.60 9.53 10.93
C GLN A 288 25.09 9.21 10.69
N GLY A 289 25.57 8.11 11.28
CA GLY A 289 26.73 7.32 10.83
C GLY A 289 28.12 7.95 10.89
N ARG A 290 28.28 9.19 11.39
CA ARG A 290 29.56 9.92 11.34
C ARG A 290 30.35 9.82 12.65
N GLY A 291 31.61 9.39 12.55
CA GLY A 291 32.55 9.25 13.67
C GLY A 291 32.45 7.90 14.40
N GLU A 292 33.49 7.55 15.17
CA GLU A 292 33.59 6.27 15.90
C GLU A 292 32.45 6.07 16.92
N GLU A 293 31.79 7.15 17.36
CA GLU A 293 30.68 7.14 18.32
C GLU A 293 29.28 7.18 17.67
N ALA A 294 29.17 7.09 16.34
CA ALA A 294 27.87 6.92 15.68
C ALA A 294 27.30 5.52 15.98
N ILE A 295 26.76 5.36 17.18
CA ILE A 295 26.10 4.14 17.64
C ILE A 295 24.70 4.11 17.01
N LEU A 296 24.48 3.17 16.09
CA LEU A 296 23.16 2.78 15.61
C LEU A 296 22.44 1.91 16.66
N ASN A 297 22.25 2.43 17.87
CA ASN A 297 21.34 1.84 18.84
C ASN A 297 20.17 2.80 19.00
N GLY A 298 19.36 2.90 17.95
CA GLY A 298 17.99 3.33 18.13
C GLY A 298 17.25 2.14 18.72
N GLU A 299 17.02 2.14 20.02
CA GLU A 299 15.91 1.37 20.58
C GLU A 299 14.72 1.60 19.66
N THR A 300 14.20 0.51 19.10
CA THR A 300 12.97 0.47 18.34
C THR A 300 11.99 1.36 19.10
N LYS A 301 11.61 2.52 18.55
CA LYS A 301 10.50 3.28 19.13
C LYS A 301 9.40 2.26 19.27
N ALA A 302 8.96 2.05 20.52
CA ALA A 302 7.87 1.16 20.83
C ALA A 302 6.81 1.43 19.77
N ALA A 303 6.57 0.43 18.91
CA ALA A 303 5.41 0.42 18.07
C ALA A 303 4.28 0.89 18.99
N VAL A 304 3.54 1.92 18.59
CA VAL A 304 2.32 2.24 19.32
C VAL A 304 1.57 0.92 19.31
N HIS A 305 1.58 0.23 20.45
CA HIS A 305 0.92 -1.06 20.62
C HIS A 305 -0.56 -0.71 20.68
N ILE A 306 -1.10 -0.42 19.50
CA ILE A 306 -2.51 -0.60 19.24
C ILE A 306 -2.65 -2.12 19.27
N ASP A 307 -3.41 -2.59 20.25
CA ASP A 307 -3.72 -4.01 20.42
C ASP A 307 -4.18 -4.58 19.07
N THR A 308 -3.34 -5.45 18.50
CA THR A 308 -3.51 -6.01 17.16
C THR A 308 -4.14 -7.38 17.32
N GLY A 309 -5.47 -7.43 17.31
CA GLY A 309 -6.18 -8.70 17.23
C GLY A 309 -5.49 -9.63 16.22
N HIS A 310 -5.28 -10.89 16.58
CA HIS A 310 -4.54 -11.81 15.70
C HIS A 310 -5.40 -12.14 14.49
N ALA A 311 -4.79 -12.19 13.30
CA ALA A 311 -5.47 -12.67 12.10
C ALA A 311 -6.03 -14.08 12.36
N THR A 312 -7.34 -14.21 12.34
CA THR A 312 -8.01 -15.52 12.52
C THR A 312 -7.94 -16.35 11.23
N HIS A 313 -7.81 -15.69 10.08
CA HIS A 313 -7.78 -16.30 8.75
C HIS A 313 -6.74 -15.58 7.89
N VAL A 314 -5.99 -16.36 7.12
CA VAL A 314 -5.03 -15.87 6.12
C VAL A 314 -5.32 -16.57 4.81
N ILE A 315 -5.44 -15.79 3.74
CA ILE A 315 -5.68 -16.32 2.40
C ILE A 315 -4.45 -16.07 1.55
N ASP A 316 -3.87 -17.14 1.01
CA ASP A 316 -2.83 -17.05 -0.01
C ASP A 316 -3.47 -16.70 -1.36
N VAL A 317 -3.11 -15.52 -1.84
CA VAL A 317 -3.57 -14.90 -3.08
C VAL A 317 -2.42 -14.70 -4.06
N SER A 318 -1.28 -15.38 -3.84
CA SER A 318 -0.07 -15.28 -4.69
C SER A 318 -0.33 -15.66 -6.14
N ASP A 319 -1.30 -16.54 -6.40
CA ASP A 319 -1.70 -16.94 -7.76
C ASP A 319 -2.58 -15.88 -8.46
N THR A 320 -3.27 -15.03 -7.71
CA THR A 320 -4.14 -13.96 -8.24
C THR A 320 -3.48 -12.59 -8.21
N ILE A 321 -2.19 -12.50 -7.81
CA ILE A 321 -1.46 -11.23 -7.66
C ILE A 321 -1.49 -10.36 -8.92
N LEU A 322 -1.30 -10.95 -10.11
CA LEU A 322 -1.33 -10.19 -11.36
C LEU A 322 -2.73 -9.66 -11.70
N GLN A 323 -3.79 -10.32 -11.25
CA GLN A 323 -5.17 -9.80 -11.39
C GLN A 323 -5.40 -8.66 -10.40
N LYS A 324 -4.95 -8.81 -9.14
CA LYS A 324 -5.00 -7.73 -8.14
C LYS A 324 -4.28 -6.47 -8.61
N ILE A 325 -3.05 -6.59 -9.13
CA ILE A 325 -2.29 -5.44 -9.65
C ILE A 325 -2.96 -4.82 -10.89
N ARG A 326 -3.58 -5.64 -11.76
CA ARG A 326 -4.39 -5.11 -12.87
C ARG A 326 -5.58 -4.29 -12.38
N ALA A 327 -6.27 -4.76 -11.34
CA ALA A 327 -7.40 -4.05 -10.76
C ALA A 327 -6.97 -2.72 -10.10
N ILE A 328 -5.86 -2.71 -9.35
CA ILE A 328 -5.26 -1.47 -8.83
C ILE A 328 -4.93 -0.52 -9.99
N GLY A 329 -4.37 -1.03 -11.07
CA GLY A 329 -4.08 -0.27 -12.29
C GLY A 329 -5.32 0.21 -13.07
N CYS A 330 -6.54 -0.15 -12.68
CA CYS A 330 -7.76 0.45 -13.24
C CYS A 330 -8.06 1.82 -12.61
N HIS A 331 -7.63 2.06 -11.37
CA HIS A 331 -7.78 3.32 -10.63
C HIS A 331 -6.75 4.36 -11.07
N ARG A 332 -6.73 4.72 -12.36
CA ARG A 332 -5.72 5.57 -12.99
C ARG A 332 -5.66 7.00 -12.45
N THR A 333 -6.75 7.51 -11.88
CA THR A 333 -6.74 8.81 -11.19
C THR A 333 -5.92 8.78 -9.89
N GLN A 334 -5.53 7.60 -9.42
CA GLN A 334 -4.87 7.35 -8.13
C GLN A 334 -3.53 6.61 -8.32
N PHE A 335 -3.52 5.53 -9.09
CA PHE A 335 -2.39 4.62 -9.23
C PHE A 335 -1.96 4.48 -10.70
N PRO A 336 -0.80 5.04 -11.09
CA PRO A 336 -0.24 4.86 -12.43
C PRO A 336 0.52 3.52 -12.55
N ILE A 337 -0.04 2.42 -12.01
CA ILE A 337 0.64 1.13 -11.92
C ILE A 337 0.24 0.20 -13.10
N THR A 338 1.16 -0.61 -13.58
CA THR A 338 0.87 -1.79 -14.41
C THR A 338 1.57 -3.03 -13.85
N PRO A 339 1.07 -4.26 -14.15
CA PRO A 339 1.64 -5.49 -13.59
C PRO A 339 3.13 -5.72 -13.90
N GLU A 340 3.64 -5.11 -14.97
CA GLU A 340 5.01 -5.26 -15.45
C GLU A 340 6.00 -4.27 -14.80
N MET A 341 5.50 -3.28 -14.06
CA MET A 341 6.34 -2.24 -13.45
C MET A 341 7.21 -2.75 -12.30
N PHE A 342 6.76 -3.80 -11.62
CA PHE A 342 7.44 -4.35 -10.45
C PHE A 342 7.67 -5.85 -10.61
N PRO A 343 8.74 -6.42 -10.03
CA PRO A 343 9.00 -7.85 -10.08
C PRO A 343 7.88 -8.66 -9.46
N LEU A 344 7.47 -9.72 -10.14
CA LEU A 344 6.39 -10.59 -9.66
C LEU A 344 6.68 -11.16 -8.26
N ASP A 345 7.93 -11.55 -7.98
CA ASP A 345 8.29 -12.11 -6.67
C ASP A 345 8.28 -11.06 -5.54
N MET A 346 8.50 -9.79 -5.88
CA MET A 346 8.34 -8.68 -4.93
C MET A 346 6.85 -8.45 -4.65
N LEU A 347 6.04 -8.39 -5.71
CA LEU A 347 4.58 -8.24 -5.59
C LEU A 347 3.94 -9.37 -4.79
N ARG A 348 4.40 -10.61 -4.97
CA ARG A 348 3.95 -11.78 -4.18
C ARG A 348 4.31 -11.67 -2.70
N ARG A 349 5.52 -11.21 -2.36
CA ARG A 349 5.90 -11.02 -0.95
C ARG A 349 5.08 -9.90 -0.28
N LEU A 350 4.82 -8.82 -1.01
CA LEU A 350 4.06 -7.68 -0.51
C LEU A 350 2.56 -7.98 -0.37
N PHE A 351 1.91 -8.49 -1.42
CA PHE A 351 0.44 -8.64 -1.45
C PHE A 351 -0.05 -10.08 -1.68
N GLY A 352 0.82 -11.09 -1.62
CA GLY A 352 0.43 -12.50 -1.80
C GLY A 352 -0.37 -13.09 -0.63
N GLN A 353 -0.54 -12.34 0.46
CA GLN A 353 -1.36 -12.74 1.60
C GLN A 353 -2.33 -11.63 1.97
N GLU A 354 -3.59 -12.01 2.19
CA GLU A 354 -4.65 -11.14 2.74
C GLU A 354 -5.12 -11.74 4.07
N TYR A 355 -5.26 -10.89 5.09
CA TYR A 355 -5.51 -11.31 6.47
C TYR A 355 -6.88 -10.82 6.92
N TYR A 356 -7.56 -11.64 7.72
CA TYR A 356 -8.91 -11.36 8.18
C TYR A 356 -9.13 -11.75 9.65
N VAL A 357 -9.92 -10.94 10.35
CA VAL A 357 -10.47 -11.25 11.68
C VAL A 357 -11.94 -11.61 11.53
N ARG A 358 -12.32 -12.81 11.94
CA ARG A 358 -13.70 -13.29 11.90
C ARG A 358 -14.49 -12.70 13.07
N ILE A 359 -15.59 -12.05 12.75
CA ILE A 359 -16.51 -11.43 13.73
C ILE A 359 -17.77 -12.28 13.89
N TYR A 360 -18.34 -12.77 12.78
CA TYR A 360 -19.52 -13.63 12.81
C TYR A 360 -19.33 -14.99 12.12
N PRO A 361 -19.94 -16.06 12.67
CA PRO A 361 -20.24 -16.22 14.10
C PRO A 361 -18.99 -15.94 14.95
N GLU A 362 -19.19 -15.55 16.21
CA GLU A 362 -18.10 -15.28 17.14
C GLU A 362 -17.14 -16.47 17.16
N PHE A 363 -15.84 -16.18 17.09
CA PHE A 363 -14.82 -17.21 17.15
C PHE A 363 -14.72 -17.73 18.58
N GLU A 364 -15.30 -18.90 18.85
CA GLU A 364 -15.05 -19.61 20.11
C GLU A 364 -13.60 -20.11 20.10
N MET A 365 -12.74 -19.51 20.93
CA MET A 365 -11.45 -20.13 21.24
C MET A 365 -11.74 -21.47 21.91
N GLN A 366 -11.28 -22.58 21.31
CA GLN A 366 -11.31 -23.87 21.99
C GLN A 366 -10.39 -23.80 23.20
N THR A 367 -10.96 -23.58 24.39
CA THR A 367 -10.24 -23.52 25.67
C THR A 367 -10.07 -24.89 26.33
N GLU A 368 -10.16 -25.99 25.57
CA GLU A 368 -9.78 -27.31 26.09
C GLU A 368 -8.25 -27.40 26.07
N LEU A 369 -7.66 -27.14 27.25
CA LEU A 369 -6.24 -27.35 27.58
C LEU A 369 -5.87 -28.84 27.66
#